data_AF-A0A813EJ70-F1
#
_entry.id   AF-A0A813EJ70-F1
#
_cell.length_a   1.000
_cell.length_b   1.000
_cell.length_c   1.000
_cell.angle_alpha   90.00
_cell.angle_beta   90.00
_cell.angle_gamma   90.00
#
_symmetry.space_group_name_H-M   'P 1'
#
loop_
_entity.id
_entity.type
_entity.pdbx_description
1 polymer ?
#
loop_
_entity_poly.entity_id
_entity_poly.type
_entity_poly.pdbx_seq_one_letter_code
_entity_poly.pdbx_strand_id
1 'polypeptide(L)'
;MGNVGDFFSSYGAYWNLLRHMSISSDMFTCSNSWHHTFQAWNVVYTVGTLLVTLAFVVIYLVKYFQDQAYGSVEDFLIASFIAMLVPFLVAHLGWFCVVVNDGCCGCIGYALWGVVYLVVFLSRYSPRFLEKQHLHHSSEFVRIVNKYFFYGQQHSDWANIVYAVLLVPIVYMSLSCFALACGGATRSRGVFGFLE
;
A
#
# COMPACT_ATOMS: atom_id res chain seq x y z
N MET A 1 2.83 21.49 -12.25
CA MET A 1 2.26 20.13 -12.31
C MET A 1 2.85 19.47 -13.55
N GLY A 2 3.51 18.32 -13.41
CA GLY A 2 4.06 17.58 -14.54
C GLY A 2 2.97 17.20 -15.55
N ASN A 3 3.36 16.97 -16.80
CA ASN A 3 2.42 16.55 -17.84
C ASN A 3 1.98 15.10 -17.59
N VAL A 4 0.75 14.73 -17.96
CA VAL A 4 0.26 13.35 -17.84
C VAL A 4 1.17 12.38 -18.61
N GLY A 5 1.78 12.84 -19.70
CA GLY A 5 2.79 12.08 -20.44
C GLY A 5 4.02 11.71 -19.61
N ASP A 6 4.44 12.57 -18.67
CA ASP A 6 5.60 12.33 -17.81
C ASP A 6 5.30 11.24 -16.77
N PHE A 7 4.06 11.17 -16.29
CA PHE A 7 3.63 10.10 -15.40
C PHE A 7 3.73 8.73 -16.10
N PHE A 8 3.22 8.60 -17.33
CA PHE A 8 3.28 7.34 -18.05
C PHE A 8 4.70 6.96 -18.49
N SER A 9 5.54 7.93 -18.83
CA SER A 9 6.95 7.65 -19.16
C SER A 9 7.76 7.23 -17.93
N SER A 10 7.36 7.64 -16.72
CA SER A 10 8.05 7.31 -15.47
C SER A 10 7.90 5.84 -15.03
N TYR A 11 6.98 5.06 -15.61
CA TYR A 11 6.82 3.63 -15.29
C TYR A 11 8.10 2.82 -15.50
N GLY A 12 8.85 3.11 -16.57
CA GLY A 12 10.10 2.41 -16.85
C GLY A 12 11.14 2.63 -15.75
N ALA A 13 11.25 3.87 -15.26
CA ALA A 13 12.14 4.23 -14.17
C ALA A 13 11.69 3.60 -12.84
N TYR A 14 10.39 3.64 -12.55
CA TYR A 14 9.82 3.02 -11.36
C TYR A 14 10.00 1.50 -11.35
N TRP A 15 9.81 0.85 -12.49
CA TRP A 15 10.06 -0.58 -12.62
C TRP A 15 11.53 -0.93 -12.46
N ASN A 16 12.42 -0.09 -12.99
CA ASN A 16 13.85 -0.25 -12.81
C ASN A 16 14.27 -0.13 -11.34
N LEU A 17 13.65 0.81 -10.60
CA LEU A 17 13.80 0.97 -9.16
C LEU A 17 13.39 -0.31 -8.42
N LEU A 18 12.22 -0.87 -8.73
CA LEU A 18 11.74 -2.11 -8.10
C LEU A 18 12.65 -3.31 -8.38
N ARG A 19 13.26 -3.40 -9.57
CA ARG A 19 14.16 -4.50 -9.94
C ARG A 19 15.50 -4.47 -9.21
N HIS A 20 16.04 -3.29 -8.95
CA HIS A 20 17.38 -3.13 -8.37
C HIS A 20 17.35 -2.92 -6.86
N MET A 21 16.19 -3.09 -6.23
CA MET A 21 16.05 -2.84 -4.81
C MET A 21 16.70 -3.95 -3.97
N SER A 22 17.69 -3.58 -3.16
CA SER A 22 18.10 -4.36 -2.00
C SER A 22 17.35 -3.87 -0.77
N ILE A 23 16.42 -4.65 -0.21
CA ILE A 23 15.78 -4.30 1.06
C ILE A 23 16.85 -4.38 2.16
N SER A 24 17.27 -3.24 2.68
CA SER A 24 18.25 -3.14 3.77
C SER A 24 17.59 -2.58 5.04
N SER A 25 18.22 -2.80 6.20
CA SER A 25 17.79 -2.21 7.48
C SER A 25 17.68 -0.68 7.41
N ASP A 26 18.50 -0.05 6.57
CA ASP A 26 18.56 1.41 6.46
C ASP A 26 17.27 2.00 5.89
N MET A 27 16.51 1.21 5.11
CA MET A 27 15.19 1.61 4.59
C MET A 27 14.17 1.85 5.70
N PHE A 28 14.39 1.26 6.87
CA PHE A 28 13.56 1.44 8.06
C PHE A 28 14.09 2.53 8.99
N THR A 29 15.14 3.26 8.59
CA THR A 29 15.69 4.36 9.38
C THR A 29 15.39 5.70 8.73
N CYS A 30 14.84 6.65 9.50
CA CYS A 30 14.62 8.03 9.04
C CYS A 30 15.89 8.89 9.16
N SER A 31 17.02 8.37 8.68
CA SER A 31 18.33 9.02 8.81
C SER A 31 18.69 9.89 7.60
N ASN A 32 18.00 9.70 6.48
CA ASN A 32 18.28 10.35 5.19
C ASN A 32 17.30 11.49 4.87
N SER A 33 17.51 12.17 3.74
CA SER A 33 16.53 13.10 3.19
C SER A 33 15.15 12.43 3.05
N TRP A 34 14.07 13.21 3.23
CA TRP A 34 12.69 12.72 3.11
C TRP A 34 12.45 12.03 1.76
N HIS A 35 13.17 12.47 0.73
CA HIS A 35 13.12 11.96 -0.63
C HIS A 35 13.57 10.50 -0.71
N HIS A 36 14.76 10.19 -0.20
CA HIS A 36 15.27 8.81 -0.13
C HIS A 36 14.42 7.93 0.78
N THR A 37 13.96 8.50 1.89
CA THR A 37 13.09 7.79 2.84
C THR A 37 11.78 7.39 2.17
N PHE A 38 11.10 8.30 1.46
CA PHE A 38 9.89 7.97 0.70
C PHE A 38 10.15 6.91 -0.37
N GLN A 39 11.24 7.04 -1.13
CA GLN A 39 11.58 6.06 -2.15
C GLN A 39 11.76 4.65 -1.57
N ALA A 40 12.51 4.53 -0.48
CA ALA A 40 12.70 3.26 0.22
C ALA A 40 11.37 2.66 0.69
N TRP A 41 10.55 3.46 1.36
CA TRP A 41 9.23 3.05 1.86
C TRP A 41 8.26 2.66 0.77
N ASN A 42 8.25 3.39 -0.34
CA ASN A 42 7.39 3.10 -1.47
C ASN A 42 7.66 1.70 -2.02
N VAL A 43 8.94 1.30 -2.08
CA VAL A 43 9.28 -0.05 -2.54
C VAL A 43 8.97 -1.11 -1.49
N VAL A 44 9.22 -0.87 -0.20
CA VAL A 44 8.79 -1.78 0.87
C VAL A 44 7.28 -2.00 0.80
N TYR A 45 6.49 -0.94 0.60
CA TYR A 45 5.04 -1.02 0.44
C TYR A 45 4.63 -1.84 -0.80
N THR A 46 5.24 -1.58 -1.95
CA THR A 46 4.92 -2.29 -3.20
C THR A 46 5.28 -3.77 -3.13
N VAL A 47 6.50 -4.10 -2.66
CA VAL A 47 6.95 -5.49 -2.50
C VAL A 47 6.11 -6.20 -1.43
N GLY A 48 5.85 -5.56 -0.30
CA GLY A 48 5.01 -6.10 0.76
C GLY A 48 3.59 -6.41 0.27
N THR A 49 2.98 -5.50 -0.48
CA THR A 49 1.65 -5.70 -1.07
C THR A 49 1.64 -6.86 -2.06
N LEU A 50 2.69 -7.01 -2.87
CA LEU A 50 2.82 -8.12 -3.81
C LEU A 50 2.93 -9.46 -3.08
N LEU A 51 3.77 -9.54 -2.05
CA LEU A 51 3.96 -10.75 -1.25
C LEU A 51 2.67 -11.16 -0.51
N VAL A 52 1.96 -10.20 0.07
CA VAL A 52 0.66 -10.47 0.73
C VAL A 52 -0.38 -10.94 -0.28
N THR A 53 -0.47 -10.31 -1.44
CA THR A 53 -1.38 -10.75 -2.51
C THR A 53 -1.05 -12.18 -2.93
N LEU A 54 0.23 -12.50 -3.15
CA LEU A 54 0.67 -13.84 -3.53
C LEU A 54 0.34 -14.88 -2.45
N ALA A 55 0.64 -14.58 -1.18
CA ALA A 55 0.31 -15.45 -0.06
C ALA A 55 -1.20 -15.71 0.03
N PHE A 56 -2.01 -14.66 -0.19
CA PHE A 56 -3.47 -14.77 -0.18
C PHE A 56 -4.00 -15.65 -1.32
N VAL A 57 -3.45 -15.49 -2.52
CA VAL A 57 -3.78 -16.35 -3.67
C VAL A 57 -3.43 -17.81 -3.38
N VAL A 58 -2.25 -18.09 -2.82
CA VAL A 58 -1.84 -19.45 -2.45
C VAL A 58 -2.78 -20.05 -1.41
N ILE A 59 -3.08 -19.33 -0.32
CA ILE A 59 -3.99 -19.80 0.73
C ILE A 59 -5.38 -20.10 0.16
N TYR A 60 -5.90 -19.23 -0.70
CA TYR A 60 -7.19 -19.44 -1.34
C TYR A 60 -7.20 -20.68 -2.23
N LEU A 61 -6.18 -20.87 -3.07
CA LEU A 61 -6.09 -22.04 -3.94
C LEU A 61 -6.02 -23.34 -3.13
N VAL A 62 -5.23 -23.37 -2.05
CA VAL A 62 -5.17 -24.54 -1.15
C VAL A 62 -6.55 -24.87 -0.59
N LYS A 63 -7.27 -23.88 -0.09
CA LYS A 63 -8.62 -24.04 0.46
C LYS A 63 -9.65 -24.43 -0.60
N TYR A 64 -9.55 -23.87 -1.79
CA TYR A 64 -10.40 -24.21 -2.94
C TYR A 64 -10.29 -25.70 -3.28
N PHE A 65 -9.06 -26.24 -3.33
CA PHE A 65 -8.84 -27.65 -3.61
C PHE A 65 -9.22 -28.59 -2.45
N GLN A 66 -9.20 -28.11 -1.20
CA GLN A 66 -9.58 -28.91 -0.03
C GLN A 66 -11.08 -29.06 0.13
N ASP A 67 -11.84 -27.96 0.06
CA ASP A 67 -13.24 -27.96 0.47
C ASP A 67 -14.22 -27.97 -0.71
N GLN A 68 -13.78 -27.65 -1.93
CA GLN A 68 -14.60 -27.41 -3.14
C GLN A 68 -15.83 -26.48 -2.96
N ALA A 69 -15.95 -25.84 -1.79
CA ALA A 69 -17.10 -25.01 -1.40
C ALA A 69 -16.86 -23.51 -1.59
N TYR A 70 -15.71 -23.14 -2.18
CA TYR A 70 -15.38 -21.74 -2.42
C TYR A 70 -15.99 -21.24 -3.73
N GLY A 71 -16.22 -19.93 -3.82
CA GLY A 71 -16.76 -19.28 -5.02
C GLY A 71 -15.91 -19.48 -6.27
N SER A 72 -16.29 -18.84 -7.38
CA SER A 72 -15.55 -18.93 -8.64
C SER A 72 -14.10 -18.48 -8.47
N VAL A 73 -13.14 -19.34 -8.87
CA VAL A 73 -11.71 -19.01 -8.90
C VAL A 73 -11.46 -17.78 -9.76
N GLU A 74 -12.22 -17.63 -10.85
CA GLU A 74 -12.13 -16.47 -11.75
C GLU A 74 -12.42 -15.16 -10.99
N ASP A 75 -13.54 -15.10 -10.26
CA ASP A 75 -13.92 -13.92 -9.48
C ASP A 75 -12.85 -13.56 -8.44
N PHE A 76 -12.27 -14.58 -7.80
CA PHE A 76 -11.20 -14.40 -6.82
C PHE A 76 -9.91 -13.88 -7.44
N LEU A 77 -9.50 -14.40 -8.61
CA LEU A 77 -8.30 -13.95 -9.30
C LEU A 77 -8.46 -12.51 -9.82
N ILE A 78 -9.63 -12.17 -10.36
CA ILE A 78 -9.97 -10.80 -10.76
C ILE A 78 -9.90 -9.87 -9.55
N ALA A 79 -10.50 -10.27 -8.43
CA ALA A 79 -10.42 -9.52 -7.17
C ALA A 79 -9.00 -9.29 -6.70
N SER A 80 -8.19 -10.35 -6.68
CA SER A 80 -6.78 -10.29 -6.26
C SER A 80 -5.97 -9.37 -7.18
N PHE A 81 -6.23 -9.41 -8.49
CA PHE A 81 -5.57 -8.54 -9.46
C PHE A 81 -5.92 -7.07 -9.24
N ILE A 82 -7.21 -6.73 -9.08
CA ILE A 82 -7.65 -5.36 -8.78
C ILE A 82 -7.06 -4.88 -7.45
N ALA A 83 -7.08 -5.76 -6.44
CA ALA A 83 -6.51 -5.49 -5.12
C ALA A 83 -4.98 -5.32 -5.16
N MET A 84 -4.27 -5.85 -6.14
CA MET A 84 -2.84 -5.56 -6.34
C MET A 84 -2.64 -4.27 -7.15
N LEU A 85 -3.42 -4.09 -8.22
CA LEU A 85 -3.28 -3.00 -9.17
C LEU A 85 -3.53 -1.64 -8.53
N VAL A 86 -4.58 -1.50 -7.70
CA VAL A 86 -4.92 -0.21 -7.08
C VAL A 86 -3.77 0.30 -6.17
N PRO A 87 -3.26 -0.46 -5.19
CA PRO A 87 -2.08 -0.07 -4.41
C PRO A 87 -0.87 0.23 -5.27
N PHE A 88 -0.61 -0.57 -6.31
CA PHE A 88 0.53 -0.36 -7.20
C PHE A 88 0.45 1.00 -7.91
N LEU A 89 -0.73 1.35 -8.44
CA LEU A 89 -0.96 2.64 -9.07
C LEU A 89 -0.83 3.80 -8.07
N VAL A 90 -1.34 3.63 -6.84
CA VAL A 90 -1.21 4.63 -5.77
C VAL A 90 0.26 4.76 -5.32
N ALA A 91 1.01 3.65 -5.26
CA ALA A 91 2.42 3.64 -4.95
C ALA A 91 3.21 4.39 -6.02
N HIS A 92 3.00 4.05 -7.30
CA HIS A 92 3.62 4.73 -8.42
C HIS A 92 3.29 6.23 -8.47
N LEU A 93 2.01 6.59 -8.27
CA LEU A 93 1.58 7.99 -8.25
C LEU A 93 2.23 8.76 -7.10
N GLY A 94 2.27 8.19 -5.89
CA GLY A 94 2.96 8.79 -4.76
C GLY A 94 4.45 8.97 -5.04
N TRP A 95 5.11 7.96 -5.62
CA TRP A 95 6.51 8.04 -6.02
C TRP A 95 6.74 9.11 -7.06
N PHE A 96 5.94 9.16 -8.12
CA PHE A 96 6.06 10.20 -9.13
C PHE A 96 5.88 11.61 -8.54
N CYS A 97 4.83 11.79 -7.72
CA CYS A 97 4.54 13.10 -7.12
C CYS A 97 5.59 13.57 -6.12
N VAL A 98 6.12 12.66 -5.28
CA VAL A 98 7.06 13.01 -4.21
C VAL A 98 8.50 12.98 -4.71
N VAL A 99 8.87 11.99 -5.52
CA VAL A 99 10.25 11.71 -5.93
C VAL A 99 10.60 12.39 -7.25
N VAL A 100 9.83 12.10 -8.30
CA VAL A 100 10.17 12.57 -9.65
C VAL A 100 9.90 14.07 -9.82
N ASN A 101 8.82 14.57 -9.21
CA ASN A 101 8.40 15.96 -9.34
C ASN A 101 8.79 16.83 -8.13
N ASP A 102 9.80 16.42 -7.35
CA ASP A 102 10.33 17.12 -6.16
C ASP A 102 9.26 17.51 -5.11
N GLY A 103 8.15 16.77 -5.07
CA GLY A 103 7.03 17.02 -4.18
C GLY A 103 6.14 18.19 -4.62
N CYS A 104 4.84 17.95 -4.78
CA CYS A 104 3.87 19.01 -4.48
C CYS A 104 3.95 19.28 -2.97
N CYS A 105 4.61 20.37 -2.56
CA CYS A 105 4.68 20.88 -1.18
C CYS A 105 5.77 20.29 -0.23
N GLY A 106 6.87 19.73 -0.74
CA GLY A 106 8.01 19.31 0.08
C GLY A 106 7.65 18.30 1.18
N CYS A 107 8.06 18.55 2.43
CA CYS A 107 7.81 17.65 3.56
C CYS A 107 6.31 17.46 3.87
N ILE A 108 5.46 18.44 3.53
CA ILE A 108 4.00 18.34 3.70
C ILE A 108 3.43 17.32 2.72
N GLY A 109 3.91 17.31 1.47
CA GLY A 109 3.52 16.33 0.46
C GLY A 109 3.80 14.90 0.93
N TYR A 110 4.96 14.69 1.57
CA TYR A 110 5.34 13.41 2.16
C TYR A 110 4.36 12.93 3.26
N ALA A 111 3.95 13.83 4.17
CA ALA A 111 2.95 13.52 5.20
C ALA A 111 1.57 13.21 4.60
N LEU A 112 1.13 13.98 3.60
CA LEU A 112 -0.14 13.75 2.92
C LEU A 112 -0.19 12.37 2.27
N TRP A 113 0.89 11.95 1.59
CA TRP A 113 0.97 10.62 1.00
C TRP A 113 1.00 9.50 2.04
N GLY A 114 1.61 9.73 3.21
CA GLY A 114 1.53 8.82 4.36
C GLY A 114 0.08 8.60 4.83
N VAL A 115 -0.76 9.64 4.81
CA VAL A 115 -2.20 9.52 5.09
C VAL A 115 -2.92 8.79 3.97
N VAL A 116 -2.61 9.08 2.71
CA VAL A 116 -3.21 8.39 1.55
C VAL A 116 -2.96 6.88 1.62
N TYR A 117 -1.73 6.45 1.90
CA TYR A 117 -1.42 5.03 2.07
C TYR A 117 -2.18 4.41 3.24
N LEU A 118 -2.27 5.11 4.37
CA LEU A 118 -3.03 4.63 5.51
C LEU A 118 -4.53 4.50 5.18
N VAL A 119 -5.12 5.46 4.47
CA VAL A 119 -6.53 5.42 4.05
C VAL A 119 -6.78 4.28 3.06
N VAL A 120 -5.91 4.11 2.06
CA VAL A 120 -6.00 3.01 1.08
C VAL A 120 -5.83 1.65 1.76
N PHE A 121 -5.04 1.58 2.82
CA PHE A 121 -4.89 0.37 3.61
C PHE A 121 -6.11 0.11 4.52
N LEU A 122 -6.56 1.10 5.29
CA LEU A 122 -7.69 0.98 6.20
C LEU A 122 -9.01 0.75 5.47
N SER A 123 -9.17 1.28 4.25
CA SER A 123 -10.33 1.00 3.42
C SER A 123 -10.45 -0.47 3.05
N ARG A 124 -9.35 -1.24 3.05
CA ARG A 124 -9.37 -2.70 2.97
C ARG A 124 -9.83 -3.35 4.26
N TYR A 125 -9.51 -2.78 5.42
CA TYR A 125 -9.79 -3.41 6.70
C TYR A 125 -11.25 -3.23 7.14
N SER A 126 -11.95 -2.22 6.63
CA SER A 126 -13.29 -1.85 7.09
C SER A 126 -14.38 -2.03 6.02
N PRO A 127 -14.74 -3.27 5.64
CA PRO A 127 -15.83 -3.55 4.70
C PRO A 127 -17.17 -2.96 5.19
N ARG A 128 -17.35 -2.89 6.53
CA ARG A 128 -18.55 -2.35 7.18
C ARG A 128 -18.76 -0.84 6.98
N PHE A 129 -17.73 -0.09 6.60
CA PHE A 129 -17.87 1.36 6.42
C PHE A 129 -18.60 1.70 5.12
N LEU A 130 -18.41 0.90 4.06
CA LEU A 130 -19.03 1.10 2.75
C LEU A 130 -20.39 0.41 2.63
N GLU A 131 -20.65 -0.64 3.40
CA GLU A 131 -21.96 -1.32 3.41
C GLU A 131 -23.08 -0.39 3.91
N LYS A 132 -22.78 0.56 4.80
CA LYS A 132 -23.78 1.52 5.34
C LYS A 132 -23.95 2.79 4.51
N GLN A 133 -23.04 3.11 3.59
CA GLN A 133 -23.19 4.29 2.72
C GLN A 133 -23.92 3.92 1.43
N HIS A 134 -25.25 3.95 1.50
CA HIS A 134 -26.19 4.24 0.39
C HIS A 134 -25.69 3.94 -1.04
N LEU A 135 -25.78 2.66 -1.42
CA LEU A 135 -25.56 2.12 -2.78
C LEU A 135 -26.56 2.60 -3.85
N HIS A 136 -27.41 3.61 -3.57
CA HIS A 136 -28.43 4.05 -4.53
C HIS A 136 -27.89 4.95 -5.67
N HIS A 137 -26.66 5.45 -5.61
CA HIS A 137 -26.10 6.33 -6.65
C HIS A 137 -24.64 6.07 -7.06
N SER A 138 -24.01 4.98 -6.60
CA SER A 138 -22.63 4.67 -7.00
C SER A 138 -22.59 4.14 -8.44
N SER A 139 -21.61 4.57 -9.23
CA SER A 139 -21.38 4.03 -10.58
C SER A 139 -21.14 2.50 -10.56
N GLU A 140 -21.43 1.81 -11.67
CA GLU A 140 -21.19 0.36 -11.76
C GLU A 140 -19.73 -0.01 -11.47
N PHE A 141 -18.79 0.84 -11.86
CA PHE A 141 -17.37 0.65 -11.54
C PHE A 141 -17.13 0.59 -10.03
N VAL A 142 -17.71 1.50 -9.24
CA VAL A 142 -17.58 1.48 -7.77
C VAL A 142 -18.21 0.23 -7.18
N ARG A 143 -19.32 -0.25 -7.75
CA ARG A 143 -19.95 -1.51 -7.34
C ARG A 143 -19.06 -2.72 -7.64
N ILE A 144 -18.46 -2.78 -8.82
CA ILE A 144 -17.53 -3.83 -9.24
C ILE A 144 -16.29 -3.83 -8.33
N VAL A 145 -15.67 -2.66 -8.15
CA VAL A 145 -14.51 -2.52 -7.27
C VAL A 145 -14.88 -2.93 -5.85
N ASN A 146 -15.98 -2.44 -5.26
CA ASN A 146 -16.39 -2.85 -3.92
C ASN A 146 -16.68 -4.34 -3.84
N LYS A 147 -17.41 -4.91 -4.80
CA LYS A 147 -17.70 -6.34 -4.82
C LYS A 147 -16.40 -7.15 -4.76
N TYR A 148 -15.46 -6.90 -5.67
CA TYR A 148 -14.24 -7.68 -5.75
C TYR A 148 -13.22 -7.35 -4.65
N PHE A 149 -13.11 -6.09 -4.25
CA PHE A 149 -12.17 -5.65 -3.22
C PHE A 149 -12.52 -6.20 -1.83
N PHE A 150 -13.81 -6.42 -1.54
CA PHE A 150 -14.27 -6.96 -0.25
C PHE A 150 -14.59 -8.46 -0.25
N TYR A 151 -14.74 -9.09 -1.42
CA TYR A 151 -15.12 -10.52 -1.54
C TYR A 151 -14.17 -11.46 -0.80
N GLY A 152 -12.87 -11.20 -0.82
CA GLY A 152 -11.87 -12.06 -0.19
C GLY A 152 -11.87 -12.02 1.35
N GLN A 153 -12.38 -10.95 1.96
CA GLN A 153 -12.14 -10.68 3.38
C GLN A 153 -13.07 -11.45 4.32
N GLN A 154 -14.21 -11.93 3.81
CA GLN A 154 -15.28 -12.47 4.65
C GLN A 154 -15.00 -13.88 5.20
N HIS A 155 -13.93 -14.57 4.77
CA HIS A 155 -13.79 -16.02 4.96
C HIS A 155 -12.49 -16.56 5.59
N SER A 156 -11.56 -15.73 6.08
CA SER A 156 -10.46 -16.29 6.90
C SER A 156 -9.83 -15.32 7.88
N ASP A 157 -9.72 -15.75 9.14
CA ASP A 157 -8.93 -15.06 10.19
C ASP A 157 -7.47 -14.85 9.74
N TRP A 158 -6.95 -15.76 8.92
CA TRP A 158 -5.62 -15.68 8.30
C TRP A 158 -5.44 -14.43 7.44
N ALA A 159 -6.46 -13.99 6.72
CA ALA A 159 -6.40 -12.76 5.94
C ALA A 159 -6.07 -11.56 6.83
N ASN A 160 -6.77 -11.45 7.97
CA ASN A 160 -6.57 -10.33 8.89
C ASN A 160 -5.16 -10.34 9.49
N ILE A 161 -4.60 -11.51 9.79
CA ILE A 161 -3.22 -11.64 10.28
C ILE A 161 -2.22 -11.19 9.21
N VAL A 162 -2.36 -11.69 7.97
CA VAL A 162 -1.46 -11.34 6.85
C VAL A 162 -1.52 -9.84 6.57
N TYR A 163 -2.70 -9.23 6.59
CA TYR A 163 -2.84 -7.78 6.45
C TYR A 163 -2.27 -7.03 7.66
N ALA A 164 -2.48 -7.48 8.90
CA ALA A 164 -1.93 -6.85 10.09
C ALA A 164 -0.40 -6.74 10.04
N VAL A 165 0.29 -7.71 9.43
CA VAL A 165 1.74 -7.65 9.20
C VAL A 165 2.14 -6.47 8.31
N LEU A 166 1.33 -6.09 7.31
CA LEU A 166 1.56 -4.89 6.50
C LEU A 166 1.12 -3.59 7.16
N LEU A 167 0.21 -3.64 8.14
CA LEU A 167 -0.21 -2.45 8.86
C LEU A 167 0.96 -1.82 9.62
N VAL A 168 1.83 -2.64 10.22
CA VAL A 168 3.00 -2.18 10.99
C VAL A 168 3.92 -1.27 10.15
N PRO A 169 4.45 -1.70 8.98
CA PRO A 169 5.28 -0.83 8.14
C PRO A 169 4.54 0.42 7.66
N ILE A 170 3.24 0.33 7.35
CA ILE A 170 2.46 1.48 6.86
C ILE A 170 2.28 2.52 7.97
N VAL A 171 1.88 2.10 9.17
CA VAL A 171 1.73 2.99 10.33
C VAL A 171 3.07 3.61 10.69
N TYR A 172 4.13 2.81 10.73
CA TYR A 172 5.48 3.30 10.99
C TYR A 172 5.89 4.37 9.96
N MET A 173 5.65 4.11 8.67
CA MET A 173 5.90 5.07 7.60
C MET A 173 5.08 6.35 7.80
N SER A 174 3.78 6.26 8.01
CA SER A 174 2.93 7.44 8.21
C SER A 174 3.42 8.28 9.40
N LEU A 175 3.74 7.66 10.54
CA LEU A 175 4.29 8.34 11.71
C LEU A 175 5.64 8.99 11.41
N SER A 176 6.51 8.30 10.68
CA SER A 176 7.79 8.83 10.22
C SER A 176 7.62 10.04 9.30
N CYS A 177 6.62 10.01 8.42
CA CYS A 177 6.26 11.14 7.57
C CYS A 177 5.84 12.37 8.38
N PHE A 178 4.97 12.17 9.37
CA PHE A 178 4.55 13.26 10.25
C PHE A 178 5.71 13.81 11.07
N ALA A 179 6.55 12.95 11.64
CA ALA A 179 7.71 13.37 12.43
C ALA A 179 8.67 14.25 11.62
N LEU A 180 8.97 13.86 10.38
CA LEU A 180 9.81 14.63 9.47
C LEU A 180 9.16 15.94 9.04
N ALA A 181 7.84 15.94 8.78
CA ALA A 181 7.11 17.14 8.38
C ALA A 181 7.00 18.19 9.50
N CYS A 182 6.87 17.76 10.75
CA CYS A 182 6.76 18.64 11.92
C CYS A 182 8.09 19.29 12.34
N GLY A 183 9.14 19.22 11.53
CA GLY A 183 10.45 19.80 11.86
C GLY A 183 11.15 19.06 13.00
N GLY A 184 10.79 17.79 13.22
CA GLY A 184 11.54 16.87 14.07
C GLY A 184 12.91 16.66 13.44
N ALA A 185 13.84 17.56 13.73
CA ALA A 185 15.25 17.38 13.43
C ALA A 185 15.65 15.98 13.92
N THR A 186 16.31 15.25 13.03
CA THR A 186 16.92 13.93 13.17
C THR A 186 17.75 13.79 14.45
N ARG A 187 17.06 13.66 15.59
CA ARG A 187 17.59 13.21 16.88
C ARG A 187 16.73 12.10 17.45
N SER A 188 16.19 11.26 16.55
CA SER A 188 15.70 9.93 16.90
C SER A 188 16.93 9.05 17.19
N ARG A 189 17.46 9.12 18.42
CA ARG A 189 18.15 7.96 19.00
C ARG A 189 17.10 6.85 19.06
N GLY A 190 17.41 5.73 18.43
CA GLY A 190 16.47 4.69 18.03
C GLY A 190 15.37 4.38 19.05
N VAL A 191 14.13 4.37 18.55
CA VAL A 191 12.94 3.87 19.26
C VAL A 191 13.07 2.37 19.61
N PHE A 192 14.08 1.66 19.08
CA PHE A 192 14.43 0.30 19.47
C PHE A 192 15.27 0.19 20.76
N GLY A 193 15.69 1.29 21.39
CA GLY A 193 16.33 1.28 22.71
C GLY A 193 15.40 1.01 23.89
N PHE A 194 14.17 0.54 23.65
CA PHE A 194 13.18 0.19 24.68
C PHE A 194 13.03 -1.33 24.88
N LEU A 195 13.85 -2.13 24.19
CA LEU A 195 13.85 -3.60 24.27
C LEU A 195 15.24 -4.18 24.62
N GLU A 196 16.15 -3.36 25.13
CA GLU A 196 17.40 -3.79 25.78
C GLU A 196 17.41 -3.40 27.26
#